data_AF-A0A959VM11-F1
#
_entry.id   AF-A0A959VM11-F1
#
_cell.length_a   1.000
_cell.length_b   1.000
_cell.length_c   1.000
_cell.angle_alpha   90.00
_cell.angle_beta   90.00
_cell.angle_gamma   90.00
#
_symmetry.space_group_name_H-M   'P 1'
#
loop_
_entity.id
_entity.type
_entity.pdbx_description
1 polymer ?
#
loop_
_entity_poly.entity_id
_entity_poly.type
_entity_poly.pdbx_seq_one_letter_code
_entity_poly.pdbx_strand_id
1 'polypeptide(L)'
;FYRRFRDDPILGPAIRGRLERRARRRPLPWEALFWAITEQLIEYRRAAGIQRQIIRRWGIRLPGRDPAGRIGIERRRGAFGVRSARAGRTKAAGLSAVPGPEVIAELAPAELAACDLSPRRALAAIMVAREVSRGRADPADPGGDRRLLAIRDVGPWTIACLGLRGRGDPDALPAGDLGQVKLVGYLLGLGRLAEVEEVESFYRPYAPYRGLAGDFLLGAAGESVHGPGSRARIRHVAAPPRAA
;
A
#
# COMPACT_ATOMS: atom_id res chain seq x y z
N PHE A 1 -17.96 -8.64 10.72
CA PHE A 1 -18.02 -8.01 9.39
C PHE A 1 -19.05 -8.68 8.47
N TYR A 2 -18.76 -9.84 7.85
CA TYR A 2 -19.64 -10.46 6.84
C TYR A 2 -21.11 -10.63 7.24
N ARG A 3 -21.39 -11.14 8.44
CA ARG A 3 -22.76 -11.27 8.94
C ARG A 3 -23.47 -9.92 9.11
N ARG A 4 -22.75 -8.88 9.54
CA ARG A 4 -23.30 -7.55 9.85
C ARG A 4 -23.73 -6.79 8.60
N PHE A 5 -22.98 -6.91 7.51
CA PHE A 5 -23.21 -6.14 6.28
C PHE A 5 -23.72 -7.00 5.12
N ARG A 6 -24.25 -8.21 5.41
CA ARG A 6 -24.71 -9.16 4.39
C ARG A 6 -25.81 -8.58 3.49
N ASP A 7 -26.70 -7.82 4.12
CA ASP A 7 -27.90 -7.24 3.52
C ASP A 7 -27.75 -5.72 3.30
N ASP A 8 -26.53 -5.19 3.49
CA ASP A 8 -26.22 -3.80 3.15
C ASP A 8 -26.38 -3.59 1.63
N PRO A 9 -27.12 -2.57 1.18
CA PRO A 9 -27.44 -2.41 -0.24
C PRO A 9 -26.21 -2.13 -1.11
N ILE A 10 -25.13 -1.58 -0.54
CA ILE A 10 -23.91 -1.20 -1.27
C ILE A 10 -22.81 -2.22 -1.03
N LEU A 11 -22.50 -2.51 0.24
CA LEU A 11 -21.42 -3.40 0.65
C LEU A 11 -21.80 -4.88 0.54
N GLY A 12 -23.06 -5.24 0.76
CA GLY A 12 -23.57 -6.61 0.70
C GLY A 12 -23.22 -7.32 -0.61
N PRO A 13 -23.50 -6.74 -1.79
CA PRO A 13 -23.09 -7.29 -3.08
C PRO A 13 -21.57 -7.47 -3.23
N ALA A 14 -20.77 -6.57 -2.66
CA ALA A 14 -19.30 -6.64 -2.76
C ALA A 14 -18.68 -7.77 -1.92
N ILE A 15 -19.37 -8.23 -0.88
CA ILE A 15 -18.92 -9.30 0.03
C ILE A 15 -19.63 -10.65 -0.18
N ARG A 16 -20.79 -10.66 -0.85
CA ARG A 16 -21.60 -11.87 -1.10
C ARG A 16 -20.82 -12.85 -1.98
N GLY A 17 -20.80 -14.12 -1.58
CA GLY A 17 -20.10 -15.19 -2.31
C GLY A 17 -18.56 -15.05 -2.32
N ARG A 18 -18.00 -14.16 -1.50
CA ARG A 18 -16.55 -13.89 -1.40
C ARG A 18 -16.01 -14.10 0.02
N LEU A 19 -16.52 -15.11 0.72
CA LEU A 19 -16.17 -15.37 2.14
C LEU A 19 -14.68 -15.75 2.31
N GLU A 20 -14.07 -16.23 1.25
CA GLU A 20 -12.64 -16.57 1.11
C GLU A 20 -11.76 -15.33 0.89
N ARG A 21 -12.34 -14.21 0.41
CA ARG A 21 -11.58 -12.99 0.20
C ARG A 21 -11.13 -12.44 1.56
N ARG A 22 -9.87 -12.03 1.61
CA ARG A 22 -9.26 -11.37 2.76
C ARG A 22 -8.72 -10.03 2.30
N ALA A 23 -8.82 -9.02 3.16
CA ALA A 23 -8.12 -7.77 2.93
C ALA A 23 -6.63 -8.05 2.71
N ARG A 24 -6.04 -7.35 1.75
CA ARG A 24 -4.61 -7.52 1.46
C ARG A 24 -3.79 -7.06 2.66
N ARG A 25 -3.00 -7.98 3.21
CA ARG A 25 -2.05 -7.72 4.29
C ARG A 25 -0.63 -7.81 3.79
N ARG A 26 0.27 -7.09 4.46
CA ARG A 26 1.71 -7.29 4.33
C ARG A 26 2.24 -8.05 5.54
N PRO A 27 3.23 -8.95 5.38
CA PRO A 27 3.75 -9.73 6.49
C PRO A 27 4.35 -8.88 7.62
N LEU A 28 4.95 -7.74 7.27
CA LEU A 28 5.59 -6.82 8.21
C LEU A 28 4.95 -5.43 8.13
N PRO A 29 4.66 -4.77 9.27
CA PRO A 29 4.22 -3.38 9.29
C PRO A 29 5.19 -2.42 8.60
N TRP A 30 6.51 -2.64 8.75
CA TRP A 30 7.55 -1.94 8.00
C TRP A 30 7.33 -2.01 6.48
N GLU A 31 7.05 -3.20 5.95
CA GLU A 31 6.80 -3.39 4.52
C GLU A 31 5.58 -2.57 4.06
N ALA A 32 4.49 -2.59 4.84
CA ALA A 32 3.30 -1.80 4.52
C ALA A 32 3.60 -0.29 4.49
N LEU A 33 4.33 0.22 5.48
CA LEU A 33 4.72 1.63 5.58
C LEU A 33 5.62 2.04 4.41
N PHE A 34 6.67 1.28 4.15
CA PHE A 34 7.63 1.59 3.09
C PHE A 34 6.96 1.54 1.71
N TRP A 35 6.11 0.54 1.45
CA TRP A 35 5.36 0.46 0.20
C TRP A 35 4.35 1.59 0.03
N ALA A 36 3.67 1.99 1.09
CA ALA A 36 2.77 3.14 1.02
C ALA A 36 3.53 4.39 0.51
N ILE A 37 4.74 4.67 1.00
CA ILE A 37 5.57 5.79 0.50
C ILE A 37 5.87 5.62 -0.99
N THR A 38 6.26 4.43 -1.45
CA THR A 38 6.55 4.19 -2.88
C THR A 38 5.32 4.28 -3.80
N GLU A 39 4.12 4.07 -3.25
CA GLU A 39 2.85 4.01 -4.00
C GLU A 39 2.15 5.38 -4.14
N GLN A 40 2.57 6.39 -3.36
CA GLN A 40 1.96 7.73 -3.38
C GLN A 40 1.86 8.33 -4.79
N LEU A 41 0.65 8.73 -5.18
CA LEU A 41 0.36 9.55 -6.37
C LEU A 41 0.90 8.99 -7.70
N ILE A 42 1.04 7.67 -7.81
CA ILE A 42 1.47 7.00 -9.04
C ILE A 42 0.62 5.76 -9.34
N GLU A 43 0.66 5.33 -10.61
CA GLU A 43 0.05 4.07 -11.03
C GLU A 43 0.71 2.87 -10.36
N TYR A 44 -0.10 1.88 -9.95
CA TYR A 44 0.39 0.69 -9.25
C TYR A 44 1.49 -0.06 -10.02
N ARG A 45 1.37 -0.16 -11.35
CA ARG A 45 2.40 -0.82 -12.19
C ARG A 45 3.76 -0.11 -12.10
N ARG A 46 3.76 1.22 -11.98
CA ARG A 46 4.98 2.02 -11.81
C ARG A 46 5.57 1.81 -10.42
N ALA A 47 4.73 1.82 -9.37
CA ALA A 47 5.15 1.52 -8.01
C ALA A 47 5.80 0.12 -7.92
N ALA A 48 5.17 -0.90 -8.51
CA ALA A 48 5.71 -2.24 -8.55
C ALA A 48 7.06 -2.32 -9.31
N GLY A 49 7.27 -1.47 -10.32
CA GLY A 49 8.57 -1.31 -10.98
C GLY A 49 9.65 -0.83 -10.02
N ILE A 50 9.39 0.27 -9.32
CA ILE A 50 10.27 0.87 -8.31
C ILE A 50 10.59 -0.17 -7.21
N GLN A 51 9.56 -0.79 -6.63
CA GLN A 51 9.69 -1.79 -5.56
C GLN A 51 10.56 -2.98 -6.00
N ARG A 52 10.39 -3.48 -7.23
CA ARG A 52 11.24 -4.54 -7.79
C ARG A 52 12.69 -4.09 -7.93
N GLN A 53 12.96 -2.86 -8.35
CA GLN A 53 14.34 -2.37 -8.43
C GLN A 53 14.98 -2.29 -7.04
N ILE A 54 14.25 -1.78 -6.04
CA ILE A 54 14.69 -1.71 -4.64
C ILE A 54 15.00 -3.11 -4.08
N ILE A 55 14.09 -4.08 -4.24
CA ILE A 55 14.31 -5.46 -3.79
C ILE A 55 15.50 -6.09 -4.50
N ARG A 56 15.69 -5.85 -5.81
CA ARG A 56 16.83 -6.38 -6.56
C ARG A 56 18.17 -5.87 -6.05
N ARG A 57 18.24 -4.59 -5.64
CA ARG A 57 19.48 -3.95 -5.18
C ARG A 57 19.77 -4.23 -3.70
N TRP A 58 18.74 -4.18 -2.85
CA TRP A 58 18.90 -4.18 -1.39
C TRP A 58 18.03 -5.20 -0.65
N GLY A 59 17.23 -6.00 -1.35
CA GLY A 59 16.35 -6.98 -0.73
C GLY A 59 17.12 -8.05 0.06
N ILE A 60 16.49 -8.53 1.13
CA ILE A 60 17.06 -9.59 1.98
C ILE A 60 16.87 -10.91 1.24
N ARG A 61 17.97 -11.53 0.79
CA ARG A 61 17.89 -12.86 0.19
C ARG A 61 17.49 -13.86 1.25
N LEU A 62 16.37 -14.53 1.02
CA LEU A 62 15.94 -15.61 1.87
C LEU A 62 16.76 -16.86 1.54
N PRO A 63 17.04 -17.69 2.56
CA PRO A 63 17.55 -19.04 2.36
C PRO A 63 16.87 -19.69 1.18
N GLY A 64 17.63 -20.11 0.17
CA GLY A 64 17.12 -21.10 -0.77
C GLY A 64 16.78 -22.35 0.04
N ARG A 65 15.64 -22.97 -0.25
CA ARG A 65 15.42 -24.33 0.20
C ARG A 65 16.48 -25.18 -0.51
N ASP A 66 17.36 -25.85 0.22
CA ASP A 66 18.19 -26.86 -0.42
C ASP A 66 17.29 -27.97 -1.02
N PRO A 67 17.79 -28.81 -1.94
CA PRO A 67 16.99 -29.91 -2.50
C PRO A 67 16.42 -30.88 -1.44
N ALA A 68 16.96 -30.85 -0.21
CA ALA A 68 16.56 -31.67 0.94
C ALA A 68 15.58 -30.97 1.90
N GLY A 69 15.12 -29.75 1.59
CA GLY A 69 14.12 -29.05 2.39
C GLY A 69 14.66 -28.14 3.51
N ARG A 70 15.97 -28.01 3.69
CA ARG A 70 16.60 -27.27 4.80
C ARG A 70 16.72 -25.77 4.50
N ILE A 71 16.54 -24.96 5.53
CA ILE A 71 16.58 -23.49 5.46
C ILE A 71 17.98 -23.03 5.92
N GLY A 72 18.86 -22.65 4.99
CA GLY A 72 20.18 -22.08 5.31
C GLY A 72 20.18 -20.54 5.43
N ILE A 73 20.33 -19.99 6.63
CA ILE A 73 20.39 -18.52 6.86
C ILE A 73 21.77 -17.97 6.48
N GLU A 74 21.91 -17.45 5.26
CA GLU A 74 23.08 -16.64 4.87
C GLU A 74 22.83 -15.15 5.16
N ARG A 75 23.50 -14.62 6.19
CA ARG A 75 23.61 -13.16 6.38
C ARG A 75 24.73 -12.62 5.49
N ARG A 76 24.43 -11.71 4.57
CA ARG A 76 25.49 -10.89 3.95
C ARG A 76 25.96 -9.84 4.95
N ARG A 77 27.23 -9.89 5.34
CA ARG A 77 27.94 -8.69 5.83
C ARG A 77 28.25 -7.78 4.63
N GLY A 78 28.15 -6.47 4.85
CA GLY A 78 28.16 -5.46 3.80
C GLY A 78 29.45 -5.36 2.99
N ALA A 79 29.32 -4.70 1.83
CA ALA A 79 30.28 -3.80 1.19
C ALA A 79 29.79 -3.53 -0.23
N PHE A 80 29.88 -2.26 -0.64
CA PHE A 80 29.74 -1.84 -2.03
C PHE A 80 30.59 -2.73 -2.95
N GLY A 81 29.94 -3.39 -3.90
CA GLY A 81 30.59 -4.19 -4.91
C GLY A 81 29.72 -4.27 -6.15
N VAL A 82 30.03 -3.43 -7.14
CA VAL A 82 29.53 -3.57 -8.51
C VAL A 82 29.96 -4.94 -9.01
N ARG A 83 29.06 -5.91 -9.04
CA ARG A 83 29.35 -7.21 -9.66
C ARG A 83 28.94 -7.19 -11.13
N SER A 84 29.98 -7.24 -11.94
CA SER A 84 30.00 -7.55 -13.37
C SER A 84 28.96 -8.60 -13.75
N ALA A 85 28.20 -8.28 -14.80
CA ALA A 85 27.33 -9.22 -15.49
C ALA A 85 28.21 -10.24 -16.24
N ARG A 86 28.33 -11.47 -15.70
CA ARG A 86 28.48 -12.74 -16.44
C ARG A 86 28.85 -13.86 -15.45
N ALA A 87 27.84 -14.57 -14.95
CA ALA A 87 27.97 -15.96 -14.50
C ALA A 87 26.58 -16.61 -14.60
N GLY A 88 26.54 -17.83 -15.14
CA GLY A 88 25.35 -18.53 -15.61
C GLY A 88 24.16 -18.50 -14.66
N ARG A 89 23.00 -18.10 -15.18
CA ARG A 89 21.71 -18.16 -14.51
C ARG A 89 21.24 -19.63 -14.43
N THR A 90 21.63 -20.35 -13.38
CA THR A 90 20.88 -21.52 -12.95
C THR A 90 19.63 -21.06 -12.20
N LYS A 91 18.49 -21.65 -12.56
CA LYS A 91 17.11 -21.23 -12.29
C LYS A 91 16.65 -21.53 -10.86
N ALA A 92 17.53 -21.40 -9.86
CA ALA A 92 17.15 -21.31 -8.45
C ALA A 92 17.08 -19.83 -8.08
N ALA A 93 16.08 -19.12 -8.61
CA ALA A 93 15.87 -17.72 -8.24
C ALA A 93 15.46 -17.66 -6.77
N GLY A 94 16.44 -17.45 -5.89
CA GLY A 94 16.19 -17.31 -4.46
C GLY A 94 15.16 -16.22 -4.18
N LEU A 95 14.26 -16.47 -3.25
CA LEU A 95 13.26 -15.49 -2.80
C LEU A 95 13.98 -14.31 -2.14
N SER A 96 13.48 -13.10 -2.33
CA SER A 96 14.02 -11.90 -1.67
C SER A 96 12.89 -11.13 -1.00
N ALA A 97 13.08 -10.80 0.26
CA ALA A 97 12.19 -9.96 1.03
C ALA A 97 12.56 -8.48 0.88
N VAL A 98 11.67 -7.61 1.36
CA VAL A 98 11.87 -6.15 1.41
C VAL A 98 13.12 -5.83 2.25
N PRO A 99 13.96 -4.85 1.85
CA PRO A 99 15.07 -4.39 2.68
C PRO A 99 14.57 -3.94 4.07
N GLY A 100 15.36 -4.22 5.10
CA GLY A 100 15.09 -3.72 6.45
C GLY A 100 15.22 -2.20 6.55
N PRO A 101 14.62 -1.57 7.57
CA PRO A 101 14.73 -0.13 7.80
C PRO A 101 16.18 0.31 8.02
N GLU A 102 17.03 -0.53 8.59
CA GLU A 102 18.46 -0.24 8.79
C GLU A 102 19.17 -0.04 7.46
N VAL A 103 18.89 -0.89 6.47
CA VAL A 103 19.46 -0.79 5.12
C VAL A 103 18.99 0.49 4.44
N ILE A 104 17.69 0.78 4.48
CA ILE A 104 17.15 1.99 3.84
C ILE A 104 17.66 3.28 4.52
N ALA A 105 17.87 3.26 5.84
CA ALA A 105 18.32 4.42 6.61
C ALA A 105 19.76 4.87 6.27
N GLU A 106 20.59 3.95 5.77
CA GLU A 106 21.97 4.16 5.38
C GLU A 106 22.14 4.64 3.93
N LEU A 107 21.12 4.50 3.09
CA LEU A 107 21.18 4.93 1.70
C LEU A 107 21.21 6.46 1.57
N ALA A 108 21.85 6.93 0.50
CA ALA A 108 21.67 8.29 0.01
C ALA A 108 20.33 8.40 -0.77
N PRO A 109 19.62 9.55 -0.71
CA PRO A 109 18.38 9.74 -1.46
C PRO A 109 18.52 9.49 -2.98
N ALA A 110 19.70 9.80 -3.54
CA ALA A 110 20.01 9.57 -4.94
C ALA A 110 19.98 8.08 -5.35
N GLU A 111 20.27 7.17 -4.42
CA GLU A 111 20.24 5.73 -4.69
C GLU A 111 18.82 5.23 -4.89
N LEU A 112 17.88 5.65 -4.03
CA LEU A 112 16.45 5.37 -4.20
C LEU A 112 15.88 6.09 -5.42
N ALA A 113 16.35 7.32 -5.70
CA ALA A 113 15.96 8.04 -6.91
C ALA A 113 16.39 7.32 -8.19
N ALA A 114 17.55 6.66 -8.17
CA ALA A 114 18.02 5.78 -9.25
C ALA A 114 17.20 4.48 -9.39
N CYS A 115 16.18 4.27 -8.55
CA CYS A 115 15.13 3.27 -8.72
C CYS A 115 13.81 3.85 -9.23
N ASP A 116 13.84 5.07 -9.78
CA ASP A 116 12.69 5.85 -10.26
C ASP A 116 11.75 6.35 -9.15
N LEU A 117 12.16 6.28 -7.87
CA LEU A 117 11.44 6.94 -6.79
C LEU A 117 11.66 8.46 -6.87
N SER A 118 10.62 9.26 -6.64
CA SER A 118 10.81 10.72 -6.72
C SER A 118 11.74 11.21 -5.60
N PRO A 119 12.54 12.27 -5.81
CA PRO A 119 13.48 12.77 -4.80
C PRO A 119 12.83 13.06 -3.43
N ARG A 120 11.62 13.62 -3.43
CA ARG A 120 10.85 13.87 -2.20
C ARG A 120 10.52 12.58 -1.44
N ARG A 121 10.03 11.56 -2.16
CA ARG A 121 9.67 10.27 -1.55
C ARG A 121 10.89 9.44 -1.16
N ALA A 122 12.01 9.58 -1.87
CA ALA A 122 13.29 9.01 -1.47
C ALA A 122 13.76 9.59 -0.13
N LEU A 123 13.68 10.92 0.04
CA LEU A 123 14.01 11.57 1.30
C LEU A 123 13.06 11.11 2.43
N ALA A 124 11.75 11.10 2.18
CA ALA A 124 10.76 10.65 3.16
C ALA A 124 11.00 9.19 3.59
N ALA A 125 11.26 8.29 2.63
CA ALA A 125 11.60 6.90 2.90
C ALA A 125 12.82 6.75 3.81
N ILE A 126 13.90 7.50 3.56
CA ILE A 126 15.12 7.46 4.38
C ILE A 126 14.84 8.04 5.77
N MET A 127 14.11 9.13 5.89
CA MET A 127 13.75 9.72 7.18
C MET A 127 12.89 8.77 8.01
N VAL A 128 11.87 8.16 7.41
CA VAL A 128 11.03 7.14 8.05
C VAL A 128 11.89 5.95 8.48
N ALA A 129 12.74 5.44 7.60
CA ALA A 129 13.65 4.33 7.91
C ALA A 129 14.55 4.64 9.11
N ARG A 130 15.04 5.88 9.25
CA ARG A 130 15.85 6.35 10.39
C ARG A 130 15.08 6.52 11.70
N GLU A 131 13.78 6.78 11.65
CA GLU A 131 12.94 6.76 12.84
C GLU A 131 12.71 5.33 13.32
N VAL A 132 12.46 4.42 12.39
CA VAL A 132 12.22 3.00 12.66
C VAL A 132 13.50 2.28 13.12
N SER A 133 14.61 2.43 12.40
CA SER A 133 15.87 1.73 12.69
C SER A 133 16.49 2.14 14.04
N ARG A 134 16.15 3.33 14.54
CA ARG A 134 16.60 3.83 15.85
C ARG A 134 15.58 3.57 16.95
N GLY A 135 14.52 2.81 16.68
CA GLY A 135 13.47 2.45 17.64
C GLY A 135 12.62 3.62 18.13
N ARG A 136 12.64 4.77 17.44
CA ARG A 136 11.87 5.96 17.84
C ARG A 136 10.43 5.92 17.36
N ALA A 137 10.14 5.10 16.36
CA ALA A 137 8.80 4.78 15.91
C ALA A 137 8.75 3.31 15.52
N ASP A 138 7.88 2.52 16.15
CA ASP A 138 7.60 1.15 15.73
C ASP A 138 6.39 1.16 14.78
N PRO A 139 6.54 0.75 13.50
CA PRO A 139 5.42 0.65 12.57
C PRO A 139 4.31 -0.32 13.03
N ALA A 140 4.58 -1.24 13.94
CA ALA A 140 3.56 -2.10 14.54
C ALA A 140 2.69 -1.36 15.57
N ASP A 141 3.23 -0.33 16.22
CA ASP A 141 2.57 0.45 17.26
C ASP A 141 1.99 1.77 16.70
N PRO A 142 0.65 1.99 16.79
CA PRO A 142 0.05 3.29 16.47
C PRO A 142 0.58 4.47 17.28
N GLY A 143 1.15 4.24 18.48
CA GLY A 143 1.75 5.28 19.31
C GLY A 143 2.87 6.08 18.62
N GLY A 144 3.55 5.46 17.65
CA GLY A 144 4.60 6.10 16.83
C GLY A 144 4.09 7.00 15.70
N ASP A 145 2.78 6.99 15.39
CA ASP A 145 2.26 7.62 14.16
C ASP A 145 2.45 9.14 14.14
N ARG A 146 2.30 9.82 15.28
CA ARG A 146 2.53 11.27 15.38
C ARG A 146 3.94 11.64 14.93
N ARG A 147 4.92 10.79 15.22
CA ARG A 147 6.31 11.00 14.84
C ARG A 147 6.53 10.78 13.35
N LEU A 148 5.89 9.77 12.79
CA LEU A 148 5.92 9.50 11.34
C LEU A 148 5.24 10.63 10.56
N LEU A 149 4.09 11.13 11.03
CA LEU A 149 3.35 12.25 10.41
C LEU A 149 4.11 13.58 10.42
N ALA A 150 5.09 13.75 11.31
CA ALA A 150 5.95 14.93 11.31
C ALA A 150 6.95 14.93 10.13
N ILE A 151 7.14 13.80 9.46
CA ILE A 151 8.03 13.69 8.31
C ILE A 151 7.29 14.21 7.07
N ARG A 152 7.90 15.17 6.38
CA ARG A 152 7.36 15.70 5.12
C ARG A 152 7.11 14.56 4.12
N ASP A 153 6.00 14.66 3.39
CA ASP A 153 5.51 13.63 2.45
C ASP A 153 5.03 12.33 3.13
N VAL A 154 4.90 12.28 4.47
CA VAL A 154 4.14 11.25 5.19
C VAL A 154 2.85 11.87 5.72
N GLY A 155 1.71 11.41 5.22
CA GLY A 155 0.41 11.97 5.57
C GLY A 155 -0.58 10.93 6.09
N PRO A 156 -1.81 11.37 6.44
CA PRO A 156 -2.87 10.49 6.96
C PRO A 156 -3.14 9.28 6.06
N TRP A 157 -3.12 9.45 4.73
CA TRP A 157 -3.27 8.33 3.79
C TRP A 157 -2.19 7.25 3.98
N THR A 158 -0.92 7.64 4.19
CA THR A 158 0.19 6.71 4.40
C THR A 158 0.04 5.95 5.72
N ILE A 159 -0.35 6.64 6.79
CA ILE A 159 -0.61 6.00 8.09
C ILE A 159 -1.83 5.07 8.02
N ALA A 160 -2.89 5.47 7.32
CA ALA A 160 -4.05 4.60 7.11
C ALA A 160 -3.68 3.34 6.29
N CYS A 161 -2.81 3.46 5.28
CA CYS A 161 -2.27 2.29 4.59
C CYS A 161 -1.48 1.36 5.53
N LEU A 162 -0.67 1.92 6.43
CA LEU A 162 0.04 1.15 7.46
C LEU A 162 -0.94 0.46 8.43
N GLY A 163 -1.94 1.18 8.93
CA GLY A 163 -2.99 0.65 9.79
C GLY A 163 -3.71 -0.53 9.14
N LEU A 164 -4.23 -0.35 7.93
CA LEU A 164 -5.01 -1.36 7.23
C LEU A 164 -4.18 -2.58 6.81
N ARG A 165 -3.06 -2.35 6.13
CA ARG A 165 -2.30 -3.41 5.46
C ARG A 165 -1.22 -4.01 6.37
N GLY A 166 -0.61 -3.21 7.23
CA GLY A 166 0.43 -3.63 8.16
C GLY A 166 -0.13 -4.14 9.47
N ARG A 167 -0.82 -3.26 10.23
CA ARG A 167 -1.34 -3.57 11.57
C ARG A 167 -2.61 -4.41 11.54
N GLY A 168 -3.38 -4.32 10.46
CA GLY A 168 -4.64 -5.05 10.33
C GLY A 168 -5.83 -4.38 10.98
N ASP A 169 -5.72 -3.08 11.21
CA ASP A 169 -6.82 -2.28 11.68
C ASP A 169 -7.90 -2.22 10.59
N PRO A 170 -9.07 -2.84 10.80
CA PRO A 170 -10.13 -2.85 9.81
C PRO A 170 -10.81 -1.48 9.67
N ASP A 171 -10.59 -0.55 10.59
CA ASP A 171 -11.17 0.79 10.55
C ASP A 171 -10.25 1.83 9.89
N ALA A 172 -8.96 1.52 9.74
CA ALA A 172 -8.00 2.41 9.09
C ALA A 172 -8.34 2.62 7.60
N LEU A 173 -9.04 3.72 7.29
CA LEU A 173 -9.49 4.08 5.95
C LEU A 173 -8.49 5.03 5.28
N PRO A 174 -7.86 4.64 4.15
CA PRO A 174 -7.09 5.58 3.33
C PRO A 174 -8.04 6.47 2.52
N ALA A 175 -8.76 7.39 3.17
CA ALA A 175 -9.85 8.15 2.55
C ALA A 175 -9.40 8.99 1.35
N GLY A 176 -8.17 9.51 1.36
CA GLY A 176 -7.56 10.22 0.24
C GLY A 176 -7.05 9.34 -0.91
N ASP A 177 -7.30 8.03 -0.90
CA ASP A 177 -6.90 7.14 -1.97
C ASP A 177 -7.68 7.45 -3.26
N LEU A 178 -6.97 7.49 -4.40
CA LEU A 178 -7.58 7.84 -5.68
C LEU A 178 -8.71 6.88 -6.07
N GLY A 179 -8.60 5.60 -5.70
CA GLY A 179 -9.67 4.63 -5.91
C GLY A 179 -10.91 4.97 -5.09
N GLN A 180 -10.72 5.35 -3.82
CA GLN A 180 -11.80 5.70 -2.90
C GLN A 180 -12.53 6.98 -3.33
N VAL A 181 -11.80 8.06 -3.61
CA VAL A 181 -12.43 9.34 -4.04
C VAL A 181 -13.18 9.20 -5.36
N LYS A 182 -12.70 8.35 -6.28
CA LYS A 182 -13.41 8.04 -7.52
C LYS A 182 -14.66 7.21 -7.27
N LEU A 183 -14.54 6.16 -6.46
CA LEU A 183 -15.63 5.24 -6.16
C LEU A 183 -16.76 5.96 -5.42
N VAL A 184 -16.44 6.70 -4.36
CA VAL A 184 -17.43 7.46 -3.59
C VAL A 184 -18.05 8.55 -4.45
N GLY A 185 -17.25 9.29 -5.25
CA GLY A 185 -17.79 10.29 -6.16
C GLY A 185 -18.77 9.69 -7.19
N TYR A 186 -18.50 8.48 -7.67
CA TYR A 186 -19.41 7.72 -8.54
C TYR A 186 -20.67 7.26 -7.79
N LEU A 187 -20.54 6.65 -6.62
CA LEU A 187 -21.67 6.12 -5.84
C LEU A 187 -22.62 7.22 -5.34
N LEU A 188 -22.08 8.41 -5.06
CA LEU A 188 -22.84 9.59 -4.66
C LEU A 188 -23.33 10.45 -5.85
N GLY A 189 -22.98 10.08 -7.09
CA GLY A 189 -23.42 10.81 -8.29
C GLY A 189 -22.91 12.26 -8.38
N LEU A 190 -21.71 12.54 -7.84
CA LEU A 190 -21.22 13.92 -7.68
C LEU A 190 -20.83 14.61 -8.99
N GLY A 191 -20.65 13.88 -10.10
CA GLY A 191 -20.09 14.45 -11.33
C GLY A 191 -18.59 14.79 -11.23
N ARG A 192 -17.97 14.56 -10.06
CA ARG A 192 -16.57 14.89 -9.73
C ARG A 192 -15.97 13.84 -8.80
N LEU A 193 -14.68 13.96 -8.51
CA LEU A 193 -14.05 13.20 -7.43
C LEU A 193 -14.66 13.66 -6.10
N ALA A 194 -14.90 12.70 -5.19
CA ALA A 194 -15.24 13.03 -3.81
C ALA A 194 -14.04 13.67 -3.10
N GLU A 195 -14.32 14.57 -2.19
CA GLU A 195 -13.36 15.10 -1.23
C GLU A 195 -13.12 14.08 -0.10
N VAL A 196 -12.02 14.24 0.63
CA VAL A 196 -11.66 13.31 1.72
C VAL A 196 -12.76 13.24 2.78
N GLU A 197 -13.37 14.38 3.13
CA GLU A 197 -14.46 14.42 4.11
C GLU A 197 -15.74 13.72 3.61
N GLU A 198 -16.03 13.80 2.31
CA GLU A 198 -17.15 13.08 1.68
C GLU A 198 -16.89 11.56 1.73
N VAL A 199 -15.64 11.13 1.51
CA VAL A 199 -15.24 9.72 1.66
C VAL A 199 -15.38 9.26 3.11
N GLU A 200 -14.86 10.02 4.07
CA GLU A 200 -14.99 9.70 5.50
C GLU A 200 -16.46 9.60 5.93
N SER A 201 -17.29 10.56 5.51
CA SER A 201 -18.71 10.58 5.83
C SER A 201 -19.47 9.44 5.18
N PHE A 202 -19.16 9.09 3.93
CA PHE A 202 -19.71 7.92 3.25
C PHE A 202 -19.39 6.63 4.03
N TYR A 203 -18.15 6.50 4.52
CA TYR A 203 -17.72 5.29 5.21
C TYR A 203 -18.14 5.22 6.69
N ARG A 204 -18.52 6.34 7.31
CA ARG A 204 -18.89 6.44 8.74
C ARG A 204 -19.83 5.33 9.25
N PRO A 205 -20.90 4.91 8.53
CA PRO A 205 -21.80 3.85 8.99
C PRO A 205 -21.13 2.46 9.09
N TYR A 206 -20.01 2.26 8.40
CA TYR A 206 -19.28 0.99 8.39
C TYR A 206 -18.33 0.82 9.58
N ALA A 207 -18.19 1.82 10.46
CA ALA A 207 -17.40 1.69 11.68
C ALA A 207 -17.83 0.47 12.53
N PRO A 208 -16.89 -0.28 13.13
CA PRO A 208 -15.43 -0.09 13.14
C PRO A 208 -14.69 -0.84 12.01
N TYR A 209 -15.21 -0.82 10.78
CA TYR A 209 -14.68 -1.56 9.63
C TYR A 209 -14.53 -0.68 8.38
N ARG A 210 -14.34 0.64 8.54
CA ARG A 210 -14.29 1.59 7.42
C ARG A 210 -13.25 1.21 6.35
N GLY A 211 -12.00 0.97 6.76
CA GLY A 211 -10.93 0.55 5.86
C GLY A 211 -11.20 -0.78 5.15
N LEU A 212 -11.78 -1.74 5.87
CA LEU A 212 -12.16 -3.03 5.32
C LEU A 212 -13.30 -2.91 4.29
N ALA A 213 -14.34 -2.14 4.61
CA ALA A 213 -15.44 -1.84 3.68
C ALA A 213 -14.91 -1.16 2.41
N GLY A 214 -13.98 -0.20 2.56
CA GLY A 214 -13.28 0.43 1.44
C GLY A 214 -12.52 -0.56 0.56
N ASP A 215 -11.77 -1.50 1.13
CA ASP A 215 -11.01 -2.51 0.38
C ASP A 215 -11.94 -3.47 -0.40
N PHE A 216 -13.05 -3.89 0.21
CA PHE A 216 -14.03 -4.75 -0.45
C PHE A 216 -14.77 -4.05 -1.59
N LEU A 217 -15.25 -2.82 -1.36
CA LEU A 217 -15.97 -2.06 -2.36
C LEU A 217 -15.07 -1.72 -3.55
N LEU A 218 -13.87 -1.21 -3.30
CA LEU A 218 -12.90 -0.92 -4.36
C LEU A 218 -12.51 -2.19 -5.12
N GLY A 219 -12.31 -3.28 -4.37
CA GLY A 219 -12.02 -4.60 -4.93
C GLY A 219 -13.18 -5.21 -5.73
N ALA A 220 -14.41 -4.75 -5.56
CA ALA A 220 -15.58 -5.16 -6.33
C ALA A 220 -15.86 -4.25 -7.54
N ALA A 221 -15.51 -2.96 -7.44
CA ALA A 221 -15.79 -1.96 -8.46
C ALA A 221 -15.02 -2.16 -9.78
N GLY A 222 -13.90 -2.89 -9.76
CA GLY A 222 -13.19 -3.33 -10.96
C GLY A 222 -12.86 -2.19 -11.95
N GLU A 223 -13.15 -2.39 -13.23
CA GLU A 223 -12.84 -1.43 -14.31
C GLU A 223 -13.67 -0.15 -14.27
N SER A 224 -14.80 -0.15 -13.56
CA SER A 224 -15.66 1.05 -13.42
C SER A 224 -14.90 2.21 -12.80
N VAL A 225 -13.94 1.92 -11.91
CA VAL A 225 -13.11 2.91 -11.20
C VAL A 225 -11.67 2.97 -11.72
N HIS A 226 -11.13 1.85 -12.21
CA HIS A 226 -9.71 1.73 -12.59
C HIS A 226 -9.42 1.72 -14.11
N GLY A 227 -10.44 1.69 -14.98
CA GLY A 227 -10.26 1.63 -16.44
C GLY A 227 -9.93 2.97 -17.11
N PRO A 228 -9.42 2.96 -18.36
CA PRO A 228 -9.28 4.14 -19.20
C PRO A 228 -10.60 4.91 -19.32
N GLY A 229 -10.53 6.24 -19.28
CA GLY A 229 -11.73 7.10 -19.33
C GLY A 229 -12.57 7.16 -18.05
N SER A 230 -12.15 6.53 -16.94
CA SER A 230 -12.87 6.58 -15.65
C SER A 230 -13.14 8.01 -15.17
N ARG A 231 -12.18 8.94 -15.36
CA ARG A 231 -12.39 10.37 -15.08
C ARG A 231 -13.49 11.02 -15.94
N ALA A 232 -13.63 10.60 -17.20
CA ALA A 232 -14.68 11.10 -18.08
C ALA A 232 -16.05 10.50 -17.69
N ARG A 233 -16.12 9.21 -17.34
CA ARG A 233 -17.36 8.58 -16.85
C ARG A 233 -17.90 9.27 -15.60
N ILE A 234 -17.03 9.64 -14.66
CA ILE A 234 -17.43 10.41 -13.46
C ILE A 234 -18.01 11.77 -13.84
N ARG A 235 -17.47 12.45 -14.86
CA ARG A 235 -17.98 13.76 -15.35
C ARG A 235 -19.29 13.67 -16.16
N HIS A 236 -19.59 12.50 -16.73
CA HIS A 236 -20.74 12.31 -17.63
C HIS A 236 -21.96 11.64 -16.96
N VAL A 237 -21.93 11.36 -15.66
CA VAL A 237 -23.15 11.03 -14.92
C VAL A 237 -23.94 12.33 -14.69
N ALA A 238 -24.72 12.70 -15.71
CA ALA A 238 -25.69 13.77 -15.63
C ALA A 238 -26.91 13.30 -14.83
N ALA A 239 -27.21 14.03 -13.76
CA ALA A 239 -28.37 13.99 -12.88
C ALA A 239 -28.75 12.63 -12.24
N PRO A 240 -28.91 12.56 -10.89
CA PRO A 240 -29.47 11.38 -10.26
C PRO A 240 -30.90 11.13 -10.78
N PRO A 241 -31.37 9.87 -10.83
CA PRO A 241 -32.78 9.59 -11.10
C PRO A 241 -33.62 10.34 -10.07
N ARG A 242 -34.59 11.14 -10.53
CA ARG A 242 -35.55 11.81 -9.66
C ARG A 242 -36.22 10.73 -8.80
N ALA A 243 -36.16 10.91 -7.49
CA ALA A 243 -36.97 10.13 -6.56
C ALA A 243 -38.44 10.27 -6.97
N ALA A 244 -39.11 9.13 -7.16
CA ALA A 244 -40.55 9.03 -7.36
C ALA A 244 -41.27 9.15 -6.02
#